data_AF-A0A9J6GQI6-F1
#
_entry.id   AF-A0A9J6GQI6-F1
#
_cell.length_a   1.000
_cell.length_b   1.000
_cell.length_c   1.000
_cell.angle_alpha   90.00
_cell.angle_beta   90.00
_cell.angle_gamma   90.00
#
_symmetry.space_group_name_H-M   'P 1'
#
loop_
_entity.id
_entity.type
_entity.pdbx_description
1 polymer ?
#
loop_
_entity_poly.entity_id
_entity_poly.type
_entity_poly.pdbx_seq_one_letter_code
_entity_poly.pdbx_strand_id
1 'polypeptide(L)'
;MAANVKKRSSLTFATKLEIIRRVEKGEQKSSVAAAYNIPRSTLSTLLKTKGDIKAKAGQSQHCGARRVWKPAFQDVERSLHRWFLDARARNIPVSGPMLQQKAKDFASIH
;
A
#
# COMPACT_ATOMS: atom_id res chain seq x y z
N MET A 1 -9.80 9.68 34.13
CA MET A 1 -8.73 9.94 33.13
C MET A 1 -9.23 9.53 31.75
N ALA A 2 -9.61 10.47 30.89
CA ALA A 2 -10.01 10.15 29.52
C ALA A 2 -8.77 9.67 28.75
N ALA A 3 -8.76 8.40 28.34
CA ALA A 3 -7.73 7.91 27.43
C ALA A 3 -7.84 8.71 26.13
N ASN A 4 -6.83 9.54 25.84
CA ASN A 4 -6.72 10.21 24.55
C ASN A 4 -6.49 9.13 23.48
N VAL A 5 -7.58 8.62 22.91
CA VAL A 5 -7.56 7.67 21.80
C VAL A 5 -6.98 8.40 20.60
N LYS A 6 -5.65 8.38 20.50
CA LYS A 6 -4.91 8.95 19.37
C LYS A 6 -5.41 8.27 18.09
N LYS A 7 -6.19 8.99 17.28
CA LYS A 7 -6.62 8.53 15.96
C LYS A 7 -5.36 8.14 15.18
N ARG A 8 -5.26 6.86 14.81
CA ARG A 8 -4.18 6.38 13.95
C ARG A 8 -4.37 6.99 12.56
N SER A 9 -3.57 7.99 12.21
CA SER A 9 -3.52 8.51 10.86
C SER A 9 -2.73 7.54 9.97
N SER A 10 -3.38 7.03 8.93
CA SER A 10 -2.69 6.21 7.93
C SER A 10 -1.99 7.13 6.93
N LEU A 11 -0.66 7.20 6.99
CA LEU A 11 0.13 7.98 6.02
C LEU A 11 0.26 7.23 4.69
N THR A 12 0.21 7.96 3.57
CA THR A 12 0.53 7.41 2.24
C THR A 12 2.02 7.10 2.12
N PHE A 13 2.39 6.22 1.19
CA PHE A 13 3.80 5.96 0.90
C PHE A 13 4.54 7.24 0.47
N ALA A 14 3.90 8.11 -0.32
CA ALA A 14 4.46 9.39 -0.72
C ALA A 14 4.82 10.28 0.49
N THR A 15 3.89 10.46 1.43
CA THR A 15 4.16 11.25 2.65
C THR A 15 5.24 10.62 3.52
N LYS A 16 5.25 9.30 3.66
CA LYS A 16 6.30 8.59 4.42
C LYS A 16 7.68 8.80 3.80
N LEU A 17 7.79 8.73 2.47
CA LEU A 17 9.04 8.97 1.75
C LEU A 17 9.52 10.41 1.92
N GLU A 18 8.62 11.38 1.85
CA GLU A 18 8.95 12.79 2.07
C GLU A 18 9.49 13.03 3.48
N ILE A 19 8.82 12.48 4.51
CA ILE A 19 9.29 12.54 5.90
C ILE A 19 10.71 11.96 6.03
N ILE A 20 10.97 10.80 5.41
CA ILE A 20 12.29 10.15 5.44
C ILE A 20 13.33 11.05 4.75
N ARG A 21 13.01 11.63 3.58
CA ARG A 21 13.91 12.53 2.85
C ARG A 21 14.30 13.76 3.66
N ARG A 22 13.33 14.41 4.34
CA ARG A 22 13.60 15.59 5.18
C ARG A 22 14.51 15.26 6.35
N VAL A 23 14.30 14.12 7.00
CA VAL A 23 15.19 13.66 8.08
C VAL A 23 16.58 13.29 7.54
N GLU A 24 16.68 12.65 6.38
CA GLU A 24 17.96 12.33 5.72
C GLU A 24 18.71 13.60 5.26
N LYS A 25 17.99 14.70 4.96
CA LYS A 25 18.56 16.03 4.66
C LYS A 25 19.13 16.74 5.90
N GLY A 26 18.90 16.21 7.10
CA GLY A 26 19.41 16.77 8.36
C GLY A 26 18.42 17.69 9.10
N GLU A 27 17.15 17.74 8.68
CA GLU A 27 16.14 18.49 9.44
C GLU A 27 15.91 17.88 10.83
N GLN A 28 15.64 18.74 11.82
CA GLN A 28 15.37 18.29 13.18
C GLN A 28 14.11 17.41 13.24
N LYS A 29 14.28 16.21 13.80
CA LYS A 29 13.22 15.20 13.97
C LYS A 29 11.97 15.74 14.69
N SER A 30 12.15 16.65 15.65
CA SER A 30 11.06 17.34 16.37
C SER A 30 10.23 18.22 15.44
N SER A 31 10.90 19.04 14.64
CA SER A 31 10.26 19.94 13.66
C SER A 31 9.51 19.15 12.58
N VAL A 32 10.15 18.12 12.02
CA VAL A 32 9.49 17.24 11.03
C VAL A 32 8.27 16.55 11.65
N ALA A 33 8.37 16.04 12.88
CA ALA A 33 7.23 15.41 13.54
C ALA A 33 6.06 16.38 13.75
N ALA A 34 6.35 17.62 14.14
CA ALA A 34 5.34 18.67 14.30
C ALA A 34 4.69 19.06 12.97
N ALA A 35 5.49 19.24 11.90
CA ALA A 35 5.00 19.62 10.58
C ALA A 35 4.00 18.61 9.98
N TYR A 36 4.19 17.32 10.25
CA TYR A 36 3.28 16.25 9.80
C TYR A 36 2.27 15.82 10.86
N ASN A 37 2.20 16.52 12.00
CA ASN A 37 1.37 16.19 13.15
C ASN A 37 1.47 14.70 13.57
N ILE A 38 2.70 14.18 13.58
CA ILE A 38 2.98 12.78 13.93
C ILE A 38 3.69 12.67 15.28
N PRO A 39 3.37 11.66 16.08
CA PRO A 39 4.15 11.35 17.28
C PRO A 39 5.60 11.02 16.95
N ARG A 40 6.53 11.41 17.84
CA ARG A 40 7.96 11.03 17.71
C ARG A 40 8.16 9.52 17.62
N SER A 41 7.31 8.71 18.28
CA SER A 41 7.32 7.26 18.17
C SER A 41 7.02 6.78 16.75
N THR A 42 6.06 7.39 16.05
CA THR A 42 5.74 7.11 14.65
C THR A 42 6.92 7.46 13.75
N LEU A 43 7.54 8.63 13.94
CA LEU A 43 8.73 9.04 13.20
C LEU A 43 9.86 8.01 13.36
N SER A 44 10.14 7.57 14.60
CA SER A 44 11.14 6.55 14.87
C SER A 44 10.86 5.23 14.13
N THR A 45 9.60 4.78 14.11
CA THR A 45 9.20 3.57 13.36
C THR A 45 9.37 3.74 11.85
N LEU A 46 9.01 4.92 11.30
CA LEU A 46 9.21 5.23 9.87
C LEU A 46 10.70 5.18 9.49
N LEU A 47 11.58 5.73 10.33
CA LEU A 47 13.02 5.71 10.09
C LEU A 47 13.61 4.30 10.22
N LYS A 48 13.13 3.49 11.16
CA LYS A 48 13.52 2.07 11.28
C LYS A 48 13.12 1.23 10.07
N THR A 49 11.92 1.47 9.54
CA THR A 49 11.35 0.73 8.40
C THR A 49 11.59 1.40 7.04
N LYS A 50 12.55 2.33 6.95
CA LYS A 50 12.77 3.16 5.76
C LYS A 50 13.07 2.36 4.48
N GLY A 51 13.85 1.28 4.58
CA GLY A 51 14.18 0.42 3.44
C GLY A 51 12.94 -0.25 2.87
N ASP A 52 12.14 -0.85 3.76
CA ASP A 52 10.84 -1.45 3.46
C ASP A 52 9.87 -0.46 2.81
N ILE A 53 9.80 0.77 3.33
CA ILE A 53 8.94 1.83 2.79
C ILE A 53 9.38 2.20 1.37
N LYS A 54 10.70 2.35 1.13
CA LYS A 54 11.24 2.64 -0.21
C LYS A 54 10.93 1.51 -1.19
N ALA A 55 11.13 0.25 -0.80
CA ALA A 55 10.82 -0.92 -1.63
C ALA A 55 9.31 -1.01 -1.97
N LYS A 56 8.44 -0.88 -0.96
CA LYS A 56 6.98 -0.95 -1.13
C LYS A 56 6.41 0.22 -1.92
N ALA A 57 7.00 1.40 -1.79
CA ALA A 57 6.60 2.56 -2.59
C ALA A 57 6.91 2.36 -4.07
N GLY A 58 8.02 1.72 -4.43
CA GLY A 58 8.35 1.39 -5.83
C GLY A 58 7.44 0.33 -6.45
N GLN A 59 6.91 -0.59 -5.63
CA GLN A 59 5.97 -1.62 -6.09
C GLN A 59 4.54 -1.09 -6.28
N SER A 60 4.19 0.00 -5.60
CA SER A 60 2.85 0.57 -5.66
C SER A 60 2.70 1.51 -6.85
N GLN A 61 1.93 1.11 -7.86
CA GLN A 61 1.55 2.00 -8.98
C GLN A 61 0.59 3.12 -8.55
N HIS A 62 -0.03 3.02 -7.37
CA HIS A 62 -1.00 4.00 -6.89
C HIS A 62 -0.38 4.99 -5.88
N CYS A 63 -0.45 6.28 -6.20
CA CYS A 63 0.07 7.36 -5.35
C CYS A 63 -0.65 7.48 -3.99
N GLY A 64 -1.93 7.08 -3.93
CA GLY A 64 -2.74 7.06 -2.71
C GLY A 64 -2.52 5.85 -1.81
N ALA A 65 -1.65 4.91 -2.20
CA ALA A 65 -1.44 3.69 -1.43
C ALA A 65 -0.82 4.00 -0.06
N ARG A 66 -1.44 3.46 0.99
CA ARG A 66 -0.98 3.59 2.39
C ARG A 66 -0.33 2.31 2.92
N ARG A 67 -0.65 1.18 2.29
CA ARG A 67 -0.20 -0.17 2.62
C ARG A 67 -0.17 -1.02 1.34
N VAL A 68 0.87 -1.84 1.18
CA VAL A 68 0.86 -2.93 0.21
C VAL A 68 0.22 -4.13 0.90
N TRP A 69 -0.87 -4.64 0.34
CA TRP A 69 -1.46 -5.89 0.79
C TRP A 69 -0.78 -7.03 0.02
N LYS A 70 -0.42 -8.09 0.73
CA LYS A 70 -0.14 -9.35 0.08
C LYS A 70 -1.49 -10.03 -0.17
N PRO A 71 -1.83 -10.37 -1.42
CA PRO A 71 -3.06 -11.09 -1.69
C PRO A 71 -2.99 -12.48 -1.04
N ALA A 72 -4.12 -12.95 -0.50
CA ALA A 72 -4.20 -14.27 0.12
C ALA A 72 -3.98 -15.38 -0.92
N PHE A 73 -4.37 -15.14 -2.17
CA PHE A 73 -4.30 -16.09 -3.28
C PHE A 73 -3.54 -15.46 -4.45
N GLN A 74 -2.23 -15.25 -4.28
CA GLN A 74 -1.41 -14.53 -5.26
C GLN A 74 -1.40 -15.18 -6.65
N ASP A 75 -1.38 -16.51 -6.71
CA ASP A 75 -1.33 -17.25 -7.98
C ASP A 75 -2.68 -17.20 -8.71
N VAL A 76 -3.77 -17.33 -7.96
CA VAL A 76 -5.14 -17.15 -8.48
C VAL A 76 -5.34 -15.75 -9.04
N GLU A 77 -4.95 -14.71 -8.30
CA GLU A 77 -5.05 -13.32 -8.76
C GLU A 77 -4.20 -13.07 -10.01
N ARG A 78 -3.01 -13.67 -10.10
CA ARG A 78 -2.14 -13.56 -11.27
C ARG A 78 -2.79 -14.18 -12.51
N SER A 79 -3.32 -15.40 -12.38
CA SER A 79 -4.02 -16.10 -13.46
C SER A 79 -5.27 -15.35 -13.89
N LEU A 80 -6.05 -14.86 -12.92
CA LEU A 80 -7.25 -14.06 -13.16
C LEU A 80 -6.94 -12.74 -13.88
N HIS A 81 -5.89 -12.04 -13.46
CA HIS A 81 -5.47 -10.79 -14.11
C HIS A 81 -5.00 -11.02 -15.54
N ARG A 82 -4.25 -12.10 -15.81
CA ARG A 82 -3.84 -12.48 -17.17
C ARG A 82 -5.06 -12.72 -18.07
N TRP A 83 -6.02 -13.50 -17.57
CA TRP A 83 -7.27 -13.77 -18.28
C TRP A 83 -8.08 -12.49 -18.53
N PHE A 84 -8.17 -11.60 -17.54
CA PHE A 84 -8.90 -10.34 -17.67
C PHE A 84 -8.29 -9.44 -18.76
N LEU A 85 -6.97 -9.34 -18.84
CA LEU A 85 -6.29 -8.58 -19.90
C LEU A 85 -6.56 -9.16 -21.29
N ASP A 86 -6.56 -10.49 -21.44
CA ASP A 86 -6.90 -11.16 -22.70
C ASP A 86 -8.37 -10.92 -23.09
N ALA A 87 -9.30 -11.03 -22.14
CA ALA A 87 -10.72 -10.74 -22.36
C ALA A 87 -10.94 -9.28 -22.80
N ARG A 88 -10.25 -8.32 -22.18
CA ARG A 88 -10.29 -6.91 -22.59
C ARG A 88 -9.67 -6.68 -23.97
N ALA A 89 -8.57 -7.35 -24.31
CA ALA A 89 -7.97 -7.26 -25.63
C ALA A 89 -8.90 -7.77 -26.74
N ARG A 90 -9.79 -8.72 -26.41
CA ARG A 90 -10.83 -9.24 -27.30
C ARG A 90 -12.13 -8.43 -27.28
N ASN A 91 -12.14 -7.27 -26.61
CA ASN A 91 -13.32 -6.42 -26.41
C ASN A 91 -14.51 -7.14 -25.77
N ILE A 92 -14.25 -8.15 -24.94
CA ILE A 92 -15.30 -8.86 -24.21
C ILE A 92 -15.64 -8.05 -22.94
N PRO A 93 -16.89 -7.62 -22.75
CA PRO A 93 -17.30 -6.95 -21.53
C PRO A 93 -17.28 -7.95 -20.36
N VAL A 94 -16.38 -7.74 -19.41
CA VAL A 94 -16.28 -8.58 -18.22
C VAL A 94 -17.14 -8.00 -17.10
N SER A 95 -18.15 -8.73 -16.69
CA SER A 95 -19.01 -8.38 -15.55
C SER A 95 -18.42 -8.88 -14.22
N GLY A 96 -18.84 -8.26 -13.11
CA GLY A 96 -18.42 -8.66 -11.77
C GLY A 96 -18.67 -10.15 -11.46
N PRO A 97 -19.88 -10.69 -11.72
CA PRO A 97 -20.16 -12.12 -11.51
C PRO A 97 -19.29 -13.05 -12.35
N MET A 98 -19.00 -12.67 -13.60
CA MET A 98 -18.12 -13.43 -14.50
C MET A 98 -16.68 -13.49 -13.95
N LEU A 99 -16.19 -12.38 -13.41
CA LEU A 99 -14.88 -12.31 -12.77
C LEU A 99 -14.81 -13.20 -11.51
N GLN A 100 -15.87 -13.19 -10.69
CA GLN A 100 -15.96 -14.06 -9.51
C GLN A 100 -15.97 -15.54 -9.88
N GLN A 101 -16.71 -15.92 -10.93
CA GLN A 101 -16.76 -17.31 -11.37
C GLN A 101 -15.39 -17.76 -11.87
N LYS A 102 -14.71 -16.94 -12.67
CA LYS A 102 -13.35 -17.25 -13.13
C LYS A 102 -12.33 -17.33 -11.99
N ALA A 103 -12.48 -16.51 -10.95
CA ALA A 103 -11.64 -16.61 -9.76
C ALA A 103 -11.81 -17.97 -9.05
N LYS A 104 -13.05 -18.47 -8.96
CA LYS A 104 -13.34 -19.81 -8.40
C LYS A 104 -12.75 -20.93 -9.26
N ASP A 105 -12.88 -20.81 -10.58
CA ASP A 105 -12.28 -21.77 -11.52
C ASP A 105 -10.76 -21.84 -11.37
N PHE A 106 -10.08 -20.69 -11.20
CA PHE A 106 -8.63 -20.68 -10.96
C PHE A 106 -8.27 -21.19 -9.56
N ALA A 107 -9.10 -20.94 -8.56
CA ALA A 107 -8.90 -21.43 -7.20
C ALA A 107 -9.09 -22.94 -7.06
N SER A 108 -9.80 -23.61 -7.97
CA SER A 108 -9.92 -25.08 -7.98
C SER A 108 -8.78 -25.80 -8.72
N ILE A 109 -7.95 -25.05 -9.46
CA ILE A 109 -6.79 -25.58 -10.21
C ILE A 109 -5.50 -25.52 -9.37
N HIS A 110 -5.46 -24.65 -8.35
CA HIS A 110 -4.36 -24.47 -7.42
C HIS A 110 -4.66 -25.11 -6.07
#